data_AF-A0A2T4ZCG9-F1
#
_entry.id   AF-A0A2T4ZCG9-F1
#
_cell.length_a   1.000
_cell.length_b   1.000
_cell.length_c   1.000
_cell.angle_alpha   90.00
_cell.angle_beta   90.00
_cell.angle_gamma   90.00
#
_symmetry.space_group_name_H-M   'P 1'
#
loop_
_entity.id
_entity.type
_entity.pdbx_description
1 polymer ?
#
loop_
_entity_poly.entity_id
_entity_poly.type
_entity_poly.pdbx_seq_one_letter_code
_entity_poly.pdbx_strand_id
1 'polypeptide(L)'
;MDGEEVSVWDVKYFNQVVPRASWQTGVVTSYSSTEEIWERPEIISYAPNTTPEESSFDVSLSGLVPSVTWTINTRESRIRDCSDLSVEDIACWANIITLNTETAKGPHVMEPGIRVTNKGFLIGFQHSHLLNFRDGLFGDSTYGFTGLTTRYLSDLD
;
A
#
# COMPACT_ATOMS: atom_id res chain seq x y z
N MET A 1 20.00 -31.80 6.42
CA MET A 1 19.26 -30.98 5.45
C MET A 1 19.40 -29.58 5.99
N ASP A 2 20.34 -28.81 5.44
CA ASP A 2 20.54 -27.43 5.85
C ASP A 2 19.38 -26.64 5.27
N GLY A 3 18.40 -26.34 6.12
CA GLY A 3 17.38 -25.35 5.79
C GLY A 3 18.03 -23.98 5.87
N GLU A 4 17.82 -23.16 4.84
CA GLU A 4 18.18 -21.76 4.90
C GLU A 4 17.22 -21.05 5.87
N GLU A 5 17.75 -20.32 6.84
CA GLU A 5 16.93 -19.54 7.76
C GLU A 5 16.32 -18.36 7.01
N VAL A 6 14.99 -18.29 7.01
CA VAL A 6 14.22 -17.22 6.36
C VAL A 6 13.23 -16.69 7.38
N SER A 7 13.21 -15.39 7.57
CA SER A 7 12.17 -14.71 8.32
C SER A 7 11.01 -14.32 7.40
N VAL A 8 9.83 -14.16 8.00
CA VAL A 8 8.64 -13.69 7.27
C VAL A 8 8.04 -12.51 8.00
N TRP A 9 7.85 -11.42 7.28
CA TRP A 9 7.38 -10.15 7.80
C TRP A 9 6.03 -9.79 7.19
N ASP A 10 5.02 -9.62 8.03
CA ASP A 10 3.73 -9.04 7.65
C ASP A 10 3.72 -7.54 7.94
N VAL A 11 3.58 -6.72 6.91
CA VAL A 11 3.58 -5.27 7.02
C VAL A 11 2.21 -4.72 6.67
N LYS A 12 1.59 -4.07 7.65
CA LYS A 12 0.37 -3.28 7.47
C LYS A 12 0.75 -1.80 7.36
N TYR A 13 0.39 -1.17 6.24
CA TYR A 13 0.52 0.27 6.07
C TYR A 13 -0.75 0.96 6.58
N PHE A 14 -0.61 2.19 7.09
CA PHE A 14 -1.72 3.03 7.49
C PHE A 14 -1.62 4.36 6.76
N ASN A 15 -2.46 4.54 5.74
CA ASN A 15 -2.41 5.69 4.85
C ASN A 15 -3.63 6.54 5.10
N GLN A 16 -3.43 7.71 5.71
CA GLN A 16 -4.50 8.67 5.97
C GLN A 16 -4.43 9.83 4.99
N VAL A 17 -5.56 10.13 4.37
CA VAL A 17 -5.73 11.29 3.50
C VAL A 17 -6.69 12.24 4.18
N VAL A 18 -6.38 13.54 4.14
CA VAL A 18 -7.23 14.60 4.68
C VAL A 18 -7.51 15.59 3.55
N PRO A 19 -8.57 15.36 2.74
CA PRO A 19 -8.95 16.27 1.66
C PRO A 19 -9.32 17.65 2.23
N ARG A 20 -8.95 18.72 1.52
CA ARG A 20 -9.38 20.09 1.88
C ARG A 20 -10.73 20.46 1.26
N ALA A 21 -11.10 19.83 0.14
CA ALA A 21 -12.39 20.01 -0.51
C ALA A 21 -12.82 18.76 -1.30
N SER A 22 -14.14 18.57 -1.43
CA SER A 22 -14.80 17.37 -1.97
C SER A 22 -14.49 17.02 -3.42
N TRP A 23 -13.93 17.95 -4.16
CA TRP A 23 -13.65 17.85 -5.60
C TRP A 23 -12.15 17.76 -5.88
N GLN A 24 -11.31 17.88 -4.83
CA GLN A 24 -9.86 17.94 -4.98
C GLN A 24 -9.27 16.54 -5.15
N THR A 25 -9.34 15.66 -4.15
CA THR A 25 -8.58 14.39 -4.20
C THR A 25 -9.40 13.30 -4.90
N GLY A 26 -9.00 12.96 -6.13
CA GLY A 26 -9.67 11.92 -6.92
C GLY A 26 -8.98 10.57 -6.86
N VAL A 27 -7.65 10.54 -6.74
CA VAL A 27 -6.88 9.29 -6.66
C VAL A 27 -5.71 9.45 -5.71
N VAL A 28 -5.50 8.45 -4.85
CA VAL A 28 -4.28 8.29 -4.06
C VAL A 28 -3.67 6.94 -4.39
N THR A 29 -2.50 6.96 -5.02
CA THR A 29 -1.75 5.75 -5.32
C THR A 29 -0.66 5.57 -4.28
N SER A 30 -0.65 4.43 -3.60
CA SER A 30 0.41 4.05 -2.66
C SER A 30 1.30 2.98 -3.26
N TYR A 31 2.61 3.09 -3.00
CA TYR A 31 3.63 2.14 -3.45
C TYR A 31 4.39 1.61 -2.25
N SER A 32 4.59 0.30 -2.21
CA SER A 32 5.37 -0.39 -1.19
C SER A 32 6.40 -1.30 -1.84
N SER A 33 7.63 -1.23 -1.35
CA SER A 33 8.74 -2.05 -1.82
C SER A 33 9.71 -2.37 -0.68
N THR A 34 10.64 -3.25 -0.97
CA THR A 34 11.77 -3.59 -0.10
C THR A 34 13.04 -2.97 -0.66
N GLU A 35 14.01 -2.72 0.20
CA GLU A 35 15.35 -2.26 -0.18
C GLU A 35 16.33 -3.42 -0.17
N GLU A 36 17.15 -3.52 -1.21
CA GLU A 36 18.26 -4.46 -1.27
C GLU A 36 19.45 -3.88 -0.48
N ILE A 37 19.66 -4.39 0.73
CA ILE A 37 20.79 -3.98 1.58
C ILE A 37 21.91 -5.02 1.52
N TRP A 38 21.55 -6.30 1.56
CA TRP A 38 22.49 -7.44 1.51
C TRP A 38 22.02 -8.48 0.50
N GLU A 39 20.83 -8.99 0.74
CA GLU A 39 20.02 -9.76 -0.21
C GLU A 39 18.69 -9.04 -0.32
N ARG A 40 18.11 -9.04 -1.53
CA ARG A 40 16.84 -8.38 -1.76
C ARG A 40 15.72 -9.18 -1.07
N PRO A 41 15.01 -8.61 -0.09
CA PRO A 41 13.83 -9.26 0.46
C PRO A 41 12.74 -9.33 -0.61
N GLU A 42 12.00 -10.44 -0.67
CA GLU A 42 11.02 -10.71 -1.73
C GLU A 42 9.59 -10.51 -1.20
N ILE A 43 8.76 -9.75 -1.92
CA ILE A 43 7.32 -9.68 -1.63
C ILE A 43 6.65 -10.96 -2.14
N ILE A 44 6.21 -11.81 -1.21
CA ILE A 44 5.57 -13.09 -1.55
C ILE A 44 4.04 -13.02 -1.56
N SER A 45 3.45 -11.99 -0.96
CA SER A 45 2.01 -11.77 -0.96
C SER A 45 1.70 -10.30 -0.70
N TYR A 46 0.65 -9.77 -1.30
CA TYR A 46 0.19 -8.40 -1.10
C TYR A 46 -1.33 -8.37 -1.23
N ALA A 47 -1.94 -7.38 -0.57
CA ALA A 47 -3.38 -7.18 -0.59
C ALA A 47 -3.71 -5.73 -0.17
N PRO A 48 -4.90 -5.21 -0.50
CA PRO A 48 -6.00 -5.88 -1.22
C PRO A 48 -5.75 -5.97 -2.73
N ASN A 49 -6.43 -6.91 -3.40
CA ASN A 49 -6.52 -6.91 -4.86
C ASN A 49 -7.56 -5.88 -5.33
N THR A 50 -7.77 -5.73 -6.64
CA THR A 50 -8.80 -4.83 -7.18
C THR A 50 -10.17 -5.10 -6.56
N THR A 51 -10.81 -4.04 -6.06
CA THR A 51 -12.07 -4.12 -5.33
C THR A 51 -13.18 -3.31 -6.01
N PRO A 52 -14.46 -3.70 -5.90
CA PRO A 52 -15.59 -2.81 -6.20
C PRO A 52 -15.65 -1.61 -5.23
N GLU A 53 -16.51 -0.66 -5.58
CA GLU A 53 -16.82 0.53 -4.78
C GLU A 53 -17.77 0.18 -3.61
N GLU A 54 -17.82 1.00 -2.56
CA GLU A 54 -18.78 0.89 -1.45
C GLU A 54 -18.82 -0.48 -0.77
N SER A 55 -17.64 -1.02 -0.47
CA SER A 55 -17.57 -2.37 0.09
C SER A 55 -16.49 -2.54 1.14
N SER A 56 -16.68 -3.61 1.92
CA SER A 56 -15.72 -4.07 2.91
C SER A 56 -14.94 -5.21 2.31
N PHE A 57 -13.62 -5.18 2.45
CA PHE A 57 -12.74 -6.20 1.90
C PHE A 57 -11.70 -6.63 2.91
N ASP A 58 -11.35 -7.90 2.84
CA ASP A 58 -10.30 -8.46 3.64
C ASP A 58 -8.96 -8.31 2.92
N VAL A 59 -8.00 -7.72 3.63
CA VAL A 59 -6.59 -7.74 3.29
C VAL A 59 -6.04 -9.03 3.88
N SER A 60 -5.75 -10.02 3.02
CA SER A 60 -5.25 -11.33 3.44
C SER A 60 -3.86 -11.57 2.88
N LEU A 61 -2.88 -11.70 3.77
CA LEU A 61 -1.50 -12.04 3.43
C LEU A 61 -1.26 -13.52 3.71
N SER A 62 -0.72 -14.25 2.74
CA SER A 62 -0.53 -15.71 2.81
C SER A 62 0.88 -16.13 2.36
N GLY A 63 1.29 -17.36 2.65
CA GLY A 63 2.58 -17.90 2.19
C GLY A 63 3.21 -18.87 3.19
N LEU A 64 4.51 -18.71 3.43
CA LEU A 64 5.35 -19.62 4.23
C LEU A 64 4.94 -19.77 5.71
N VAL A 65 4.19 -18.81 6.25
CA VAL A 65 3.63 -18.83 7.61
C VAL A 65 2.11 -18.69 7.56
N PRO A 66 1.37 -18.99 8.64
CA PRO A 66 -0.09 -18.82 8.66
C PRO A 66 -0.53 -17.45 8.18
N SER A 67 -1.68 -17.39 7.51
CA SER A 67 -2.17 -16.14 6.94
C SER A 67 -2.54 -15.13 8.02
N VAL A 68 -2.29 -13.85 7.73
CA VAL A 68 -2.77 -12.72 8.54
C VAL A 68 -3.84 -11.98 7.74
N THR A 69 -4.92 -11.60 8.42
CA THR A 69 -6.05 -10.95 7.77
C THR A 69 -6.57 -9.78 8.61
N TRP A 70 -6.88 -8.66 7.94
CA TRP A 70 -7.66 -7.57 8.53
C TRP A 70 -8.64 -7.02 7.51
N THR A 71 -9.74 -6.47 7.99
CA THR A 71 -10.79 -5.90 7.14
C THR A 71 -10.60 -4.39 7.01
N ILE A 72 -10.72 -3.90 5.78
CA ILE A 72 -10.80 -2.48 5.46
C ILE A 72 -12.17 -2.15 4.86
N ASN A 73 -12.60 -0.90 5.02
CA ASN A 73 -13.80 -0.38 4.38
C ASN A 73 -13.39 0.71 3.39
N THR A 74 -13.63 0.48 2.10
CA THR A 74 -13.27 1.46 1.07
C THR A 74 -14.27 2.62 1.01
N ARG A 75 -15.44 2.51 1.68
CA ARG A 75 -16.53 3.50 1.64
C ARG A 75 -16.81 3.88 0.18
N GLU A 76 -17.03 5.16 -0.10
CA GLU A 76 -17.25 5.70 -1.46
C GLU A 76 -15.95 5.78 -2.29
N SER A 77 -15.09 4.76 -2.18
CA SER A 77 -13.90 4.56 -3.00
C SER A 77 -13.78 3.10 -3.43
N ARG A 78 -12.97 2.88 -4.48
CA ARG A 78 -12.58 1.55 -4.95
C ARG A 78 -11.07 1.46 -5.07
N ILE A 79 -10.54 0.25 -4.91
CA ILE A 79 -9.11 0.01 -5.05
C ILE A 79 -8.86 -0.64 -6.39
N ARG A 80 -7.89 -0.11 -7.13
CA ARG A 80 -7.31 -0.77 -8.30
C ARG A 80 -5.89 -1.21 -7.95
N ASP A 81 -5.65 -2.50 -8.03
CA ASP A 81 -4.32 -3.07 -7.93
C ASP A 81 -3.48 -2.68 -9.16
N CYS A 82 -2.26 -2.20 -8.91
CA CYS A 82 -1.29 -1.78 -9.92
C CYS A 82 0.10 -2.37 -9.64
N SER A 83 0.16 -3.43 -8.83
CA SER A 83 1.41 -4.06 -8.39
C SER A 83 2.17 -4.67 -9.57
N ASP A 84 3.49 -4.62 -9.49
CA ASP A 84 4.40 -5.30 -10.42
C ASP A 84 5.50 -5.99 -9.60
N LEU A 85 5.24 -7.24 -9.24
CA LEU A 85 6.22 -8.08 -8.55
C LEU A 85 7.28 -8.65 -9.50
N SER A 86 7.00 -8.71 -10.79
CA SER A 86 7.84 -9.43 -11.76
C SER A 86 9.08 -8.66 -12.20
N VAL A 87 9.02 -7.33 -12.16
CA VAL A 87 10.09 -6.45 -12.62
C VAL A 87 10.64 -5.65 -11.45
N GLU A 88 9.76 -5.02 -10.68
CA GLU A 88 10.15 -4.02 -9.70
C GLU A 88 10.04 -4.51 -8.25
N ASP A 89 9.44 -5.68 -8.00
CA ASP A 89 9.06 -6.16 -6.65
C ASP A 89 8.30 -5.08 -5.84
N ILE A 90 7.30 -4.48 -6.49
CA ILE A 90 6.49 -3.37 -5.95
C ILE A 90 5.03 -3.81 -5.79
N ALA A 91 4.49 -3.65 -4.59
CA ALA A 91 3.06 -3.65 -4.36
C ALA A 91 2.49 -2.23 -4.52
N CYS A 92 1.41 -2.09 -5.28
CA CYS A 92 0.83 -0.80 -5.65
C CYS A 92 -0.69 -0.84 -5.60
N TRP A 93 -1.27 0.20 -5.00
CA TRP A 93 -2.72 0.36 -4.88
C TRP A 93 -3.14 1.77 -5.24
N ALA A 94 -3.96 1.91 -6.27
CA ALA A 94 -4.64 3.15 -6.61
C ALA A 94 -6.02 3.17 -5.94
N ASN A 95 -6.15 3.96 -4.88
CA ASN A 95 -7.44 4.24 -4.27
C ASN A 95 -8.15 5.35 -5.07
N ILE A 96 -9.22 4.99 -5.76
CA ILE A 96 -10.01 5.89 -6.61
C ILE A 96 -11.22 6.34 -5.81
N ILE A 97 -11.26 7.63 -5.49
CA ILE A 97 -12.27 8.24 -4.62
C ILE A 97 -13.32 8.92 -5.50
N THR A 98 -14.58 8.60 -5.28
CA THR A 98 -15.68 9.27 -5.99
C THR A 98 -15.82 10.69 -5.46
N LEU A 99 -15.73 11.69 -6.34
CA LEU A 99 -15.80 13.10 -5.95
C LEU A 99 -17.17 13.48 -5.40
N ASN A 100 -17.21 14.52 -4.55
CA ASN A 100 -18.42 15.05 -3.91
C ASN A 100 -19.11 14.11 -2.90
N THR A 101 -18.43 13.06 -2.51
CA THR A 101 -18.85 12.08 -1.48
C THR A 101 -18.27 12.41 -0.11
N GLU A 102 -18.64 11.67 0.94
CA GLU A 102 -18.08 11.85 2.28
C GLU A 102 -16.59 11.48 2.34
N THR A 103 -16.17 10.41 1.66
CA THR A 103 -14.76 10.02 1.53
C THR A 103 -13.92 11.12 0.88
N ALA A 104 -14.50 11.86 -0.07
CA ALA A 104 -13.83 13.01 -0.70
C ALA A 104 -13.85 14.28 0.16
N LYS A 105 -14.77 14.40 1.14
CA LYS A 105 -14.92 15.57 2.02
C LYS A 105 -14.18 15.46 3.35
N GLY A 106 -13.93 14.24 3.82
CA GLY A 106 -13.43 13.97 5.15
C GLY A 106 -12.20 13.09 5.17
N PRO A 107 -11.55 12.95 6.34
CA PRO A 107 -10.45 12.03 6.51
C PRO A 107 -10.87 10.60 6.16
N HIS A 108 -10.05 9.92 5.36
CA HIS A 108 -10.23 8.51 5.06
C HIS A 108 -8.90 7.78 5.16
N VAL A 109 -9.00 6.47 5.41
CA VAL A 109 -7.85 5.60 5.66
C VAL A 109 -7.85 4.47 4.66
N MET A 110 -6.67 4.14 4.17
CA MET A 110 -6.35 2.92 3.42
C MET A 110 -5.33 2.13 4.20
N GLU A 111 -5.54 0.83 4.34
CA GLU A 111 -4.62 -0.04 5.08
C GLU A 111 -4.16 -1.25 4.24
N PRO A 112 -3.43 -1.03 3.13
CA PRO A 112 -2.88 -2.13 2.36
C PRO A 112 -1.75 -2.82 3.12
N GLY A 113 -1.31 -3.98 2.62
CA GLY A 113 -0.21 -4.71 3.23
C GLY A 113 0.57 -5.58 2.27
N ILE A 114 1.78 -5.92 2.70
CA ILE A 114 2.67 -6.87 2.03
C ILE A 114 3.16 -7.90 3.03
N ARG A 115 3.44 -9.10 2.55
CA ARG A 115 4.23 -10.12 3.22
C ARG A 115 5.54 -10.30 2.49
N VAL A 116 6.63 -10.26 3.24
CA VAL A 116 7.99 -10.28 2.72
C VAL A 116 8.77 -11.42 3.34
N THR A 117 9.59 -12.10 2.56
CA THR A 117 10.63 -13.00 3.04
C THR A 117 11.96 -12.28 3.11
N ASN A 118 12.71 -12.50 4.19
CA ASN A 118 14.05 -11.95 4.32
C ASN A 118 15.04 -13.03 4.77
N LYS A 119 16.22 -12.96 4.17
CA LYS A 119 17.37 -13.85 4.41
C LYS A 119 18.56 -13.12 5.03
N GLY A 120 18.54 -11.79 4.98
CA GLY A 120 19.57 -10.95 5.59
C GLY A 120 19.24 -10.61 7.04
N PHE A 121 20.21 -10.03 7.75
CA PHE A 121 20.04 -9.57 9.15
C PHE A 121 19.31 -8.21 9.26
N LEU A 122 19.03 -7.54 8.14
CA LEU A 122 18.41 -6.22 8.11
C LEU A 122 17.46 -6.15 6.92
N ILE A 123 16.25 -5.65 7.17
CA ILE A 123 15.24 -5.41 6.14
C ILE A 123 14.92 -3.92 6.06
N GLY A 124 14.87 -3.38 4.84
CA GLY A 124 14.43 -2.02 4.55
C GLY A 124 13.06 -2.02 3.89
N PHE A 125 12.07 -1.37 4.51
CA PHE A 125 10.75 -1.17 3.92
C PHE A 125 10.62 0.26 3.40
N GLN A 126 10.18 0.39 2.16
CA GLN A 126 9.96 1.65 1.49
C GLN A 126 8.46 1.85 1.22
N HIS A 127 7.94 3.05 1.50
CA HIS A 127 6.54 3.39 1.23
C HIS A 127 6.41 4.84 0.75
N SER A 128 5.56 5.08 -0.25
CA SER A 128 5.30 6.42 -0.78
C SER A 128 3.90 6.56 -1.37
N HIS A 129 3.49 7.81 -1.61
CA HIS A 129 2.22 8.13 -2.23
C HIS A 129 2.37 9.11 -3.39
N LEU A 130 1.60 8.86 -4.45
CA LEU A 130 1.27 9.82 -5.50
C LEU A 130 -0.20 10.21 -5.38
N LEU A 131 -0.48 11.49 -5.16
CA LEU A 131 -1.81 12.04 -5.08
C LEU A 131 -2.15 12.75 -6.39
N ASN A 132 -3.29 12.41 -6.98
CA ASN A 132 -3.90 13.19 -8.06
C ASN A 132 -5.04 14.01 -7.47
N PHE A 133 -4.91 15.34 -7.57
CA PHE A 133 -5.92 16.28 -7.12
C PHE A 133 -6.23 17.36 -8.14
N ARG A 134 -7.46 17.89 -8.13
CA ARG A 134 -7.85 19.03 -8.97
C ARG A 134 -7.53 20.35 -8.28
N ASP A 135 -7.10 21.35 -9.05
CA ASP A 135 -6.89 22.73 -8.57
C ASP A 135 -8.02 23.66 -9.04
N GLY A 136 -9.10 23.74 -8.27
CA GLY A 136 -10.39 24.33 -8.64
C GLY A 136 -11.44 23.31 -9.12
N LEU A 137 -12.73 23.70 -9.07
CA LEU A 137 -13.87 22.84 -9.46
C LEU A 137 -13.82 22.40 -10.94
N PHE A 138 -13.19 23.22 -11.78
CA PHE A 138 -12.99 23.02 -13.22
C PHE A 138 -11.50 22.98 -13.61
N GLY A 139 -10.61 22.85 -12.64
CA GLY A 139 -9.17 22.91 -12.87
C GLY A 139 -8.58 21.62 -13.43
N ASP A 140 -7.35 21.75 -13.94
CA ASP A 140 -6.55 20.63 -14.40
C ASP A 140 -6.17 19.69 -13.25
N SER A 141 -5.91 18.43 -13.59
CA SER A 141 -5.39 17.45 -12.63
C SER A 141 -3.93 17.76 -12.32
N THR A 142 -3.63 17.99 -11.05
CA THR A 142 -2.30 18.22 -10.50
C THR A 142 -1.86 17.00 -9.71
N TYR A 143 -0.55 16.76 -9.67
CA TYR A 143 0.04 15.65 -8.94
C TYR A 143 0.89 16.15 -7.77
N GLY A 144 0.78 15.47 -6.63
CA GLY A 144 1.61 15.68 -5.45
C GLY A 144 2.24 14.37 -5.00
N PHE A 145 3.47 14.43 -4.48
CA PHE A 145 4.19 13.26 -3.98
C PHE A 145 4.55 13.47 -2.50
N THR A 146 4.33 12.45 -1.65
CA THR A 146 4.60 12.57 -0.20
C THR A 146 6.08 12.40 0.16
N GLY A 147 6.93 12.04 -0.81
CA GLY A 147 8.29 11.57 -0.54
C GLY A 147 8.32 10.06 -0.28
N LEU A 148 9.52 9.50 -0.33
CA LEU A 148 9.80 8.10 0.04
C LEU A 148 10.08 8.01 1.54
N THR A 149 9.33 7.18 2.25
CA THR A 149 9.62 6.84 3.64
C THR A 149 10.31 5.49 3.69
N THR A 150 11.50 5.44 4.29
CA THR A 150 12.22 4.19 4.53
C THR A 150 12.26 3.87 6.03
N ARG A 151 12.11 2.59 6.36
CA ARG A 151 12.28 2.04 7.71
C ARG A 151 13.17 0.81 7.65
N TYR A 152 14.23 0.82 8.44
CA TYR A 152 15.14 -0.32 8.59
C TYR A 152 14.86 -1.02 9.91
N LEU A 153 14.74 -2.35 9.86
CA LEU A 153 14.52 -3.21 11.02
C LEU A 153 15.56 -4.33 11.03
N SER A 154 16.19 -4.54 12.17
CA SER A 154 17.04 -5.71 12.38
C SER A 154 16.20 -6.97 12.42
N ASP A 155 16.73 -8.01 11.81
CA ASP A 155 16.14 -9.31 11.65
C ASP A 155 17.13 -10.37 12.11
N LEU A 156 16.61 -11.52 12.55
CA LEU A 156 17.37 -12.68 13.02
C LEU A 156 18.42 -12.35 14.10
N ASP A 157 18.02 -12.49 15.36
CA ASP A 157 18.92 -12.94 16.45
C ASP A 157 18.80 -14.46 16.62
#